data_AF-A0A8B7JE08-F1
#
_entry.id   AF-A0A8B7JE08-F1
#
_cell.length_a   1.000
_cell.length_b   1.000
_cell.length_c   1.000
_cell.angle_alpha   90.00
_cell.angle_beta   90.00
_cell.angle_gamma   90.00
#
_symmetry.space_group_name_H-M   'P 1'
#
loop_
_entity.id
_entity.type
_entity.pdbx_description
1 polymer ?
#
loop_
_entity_poly.entity_id
_entity_poly.type
_entity_poly.pdbx_seq_one_letter_code
_entity_poly.pdbx_strand_id
1 'polypeptide(L)'
;LFFACFVLVLTQSSIFSLLAVAIDRYLAIKIPLRYNSLVTGKRARGLIAVLWVLSFGIGLTPLMGWNKAMSGCPNSTNETGAATGKEHHGCFISCLFENVVTMSYMVYFNFFGCVLLPLVIMLGIYVKIFMVACKQLHQIELMGNSRTTLQKEVHAAKSLAIIVGLFAFCWLPLHILNCITLFHEDFSRSKPEWVMYMAIILSHANSVINPIIYAYRIRDFRYTFRKILSKILCKTDDFPKCSTDNNQHLTVSNIKSPTASVTI
;
A
#
# COMPACT_ATOMS: atom_id res chain seq x y z
N LEU A 1 11.61 -2.10 -21.24
CA LEU A 1 11.14 -3.34 -20.59
C LEU A 1 11.43 -3.36 -19.08
N PHE A 2 12.69 -3.25 -18.64
CA PHE A 2 13.05 -3.28 -17.21
C PHE A 2 12.25 -2.30 -16.33
N PHE A 3 12.19 -1.02 -16.69
CA PHE A 3 11.43 -0.01 -15.93
C PHE A 3 9.92 -0.33 -15.86
N ALA A 4 9.33 -0.85 -16.94
CA ALA A 4 7.93 -1.26 -16.96
C ALA A 4 7.67 -2.43 -16.00
N CYS A 5 8.51 -3.47 -16.06
CA CYS A 5 8.44 -4.60 -15.13
C CYS A 5 8.66 -4.16 -13.67
N PHE A 6 9.57 -3.22 -13.42
CA PHE A 6 9.80 -2.69 -12.09
C PHE A 6 8.57 -2.00 -11.51
N VAL A 7 7.85 -1.20 -12.31
CA VAL A 7 6.57 -0.61 -11.89
C VAL A 7 5.54 -1.70 -11.54
N LEU A 8 5.47 -2.78 -12.32
CA LEU A 8 4.59 -3.92 -12.01
C LEU A 8 4.96 -4.60 -10.67
N VAL A 9 6.25 -4.77 -10.39
CA VAL A 9 6.73 -5.30 -9.09
C VAL A 9 6.29 -4.41 -7.93
N LEU A 10 6.49 -3.09 -8.05
CA LEU A 10 6.09 -2.14 -7.00
C LEU A 10 4.58 -2.14 -6.77
N THR A 11 3.81 -2.22 -7.85
CA THR A 11 2.34 -2.31 -7.79
C THR A 11 1.91 -3.57 -7.07
N GLN A 12 2.51 -4.71 -7.41
CA GLN A 12 2.20 -6.00 -6.78
C GLN A 12 2.55 -6.01 -5.29
N SER A 13 3.70 -5.45 -4.94
CA SER A 13 4.15 -5.31 -3.54
C SER A 13 3.16 -4.47 -2.73
N SER A 14 2.65 -3.38 -3.31
CA SER A 14 1.62 -2.54 -2.69
C SER A 14 0.31 -3.31 -2.43
N ILE A 15 -0.18 -4.06 -3.43
CA ILE A 15 -1.42 -4.86 -3.32
C ILE A 15 -1.28 -5.90 -2.20
N PHE A 16 -0.18 -6.64 -2.20
CA PHE A 16 0.08 -7.65 -1.19
C PHE A 16 0.25 -7.06 0.21
N SER A 17 0.87 -5.89 0.31
CA SER A 17 0.98 -5.16 1.58
C SER A 17 -0.40 -4.73 2.11
N LEU A 18 -1.27 -4.19 1.24
CA LEU A 18 -2.63 -3.80 1.61
C LEU A 18 -3.48 -5.02 2.02
N LEU A 19 -3.34 -6.14 1.31
CA LEU A 19 -4.02 -7.39 1.66
C LEU A 19 -3.54 -7.93 3.01
N ALA A 20 -2.23 -7.92 3.26
CA ALA A 20 -1.66 -8.34 4.54
C ALA A 20 -2.17 -7.46 5.69
N VAL A 21 -2.24 -6.13 5.49
CA VAL A 21 -2.82 -5.20 6.47
C VAL A 21 -4.31 -5.47 6.69
N ALA A 22 -5.08 -5.77 5.65
CA ALA A 22 -6.50 -6.11 5.79
C ALA A 22 -6.69 -7.40 6.62
N ILE A 23 -5.88 -8.43 6.36
CA ILE A 23 -5.88 -9.69 7.13
C ILE A 23 -5.46 -9.45 8.57
N ASP A 24 -4.40 -8.69 8.79
CA ASP A 24 -3.91 -8.32 10.13
C ASP A 24 -5.03 -7.67 10.98
N ARG A 25 -5.73 -6.68 10.41
CA ARG A 25 -6.87 -6.04 11.07
C ARG A 25 -8.02 -7.01 11.33
N TYR A 26 -8.31 -7.87 10.37
CA TYR A 26 -9.35 -8.88 10.53
C TYR A 26 -9.06 -9.80 11.73
N LEU A 27 -7.80 -10.25 11.86
CA LEU A 27 -7.38 -11.08 12.97
C LEU A 27 -7.44 -10.33 14.31
N ALA A 28 -7.02 -9.06 14.35
CA ALA A 28 -7.07 -8.23 15.55
C ALA A 28 -8.50 -8.06 16.08
N ILE A 29 -9.47 -7.84 15.18
CA ILE A 29 -10.88 -7.61 15.55
C ILE A 29 -11.60 -8.92 15.89
N LYS A 30 -11.32 -10.00 15.15
CA LYS A 30 -12.03 -11.27 15.34
C LYS A 30 -11.49 -12.14 16.47
N ILE A 31 -10.18 -12.09 16.73
CA ILE A 31 -9.52 -12.99 17.69
C ILE A 31 -8.55 -12.21 18.60
N PRO A 32 -9.03 -11.23 19.39
CA PRO A 32 -8.17 -10.35 20.18
C PRO A 32 -7.27 -11.11 21.18
N LEU A 33 -7.78 -12.19 21.79
CA LEU A 33 -7.05 -12.97 22.80
C LEU A 33 -5.87 -13.77 22.24
N ARG A 34 -5.96 -14.24 20.99
CA ARG A 34 -4.88 -15.01 20.35
C ARG A 34 -4.03 -14.17 19.40
N TYR A 35 -4.48 -12.96 19.04
CA TYR A 35 -3.80 -12.11 18.07
C TYR A 35 -2.31 -11.90 18.41
N ASN A 36 -1.99 -11.57 19.68
CA ASN A 36 -0.60 -11.35 20.13
C ASN A 36 0.29 -12.61 20.03
N SER A 37 -0.29 -13.80 20.05
CA SER A 37 0.42 -15.07 19.88
C SER A 37 0.54 -15.49 18.40
N LEU A 38 -0.46 -15.13 17.59
CA LEU A 38 -0.51 -15.43 16.17
C LEU A 38 0.39 -14.51 15.34
N VAL A 39 0.23 -13.19 15.52
CA VAL A 39 0.93 -12.15 14.78
C VAL A 39 2.18 -11.73 15.55
N THR A 40 3.31 -12.37 15.24
CA THR A 40 4.61 -12.06 15.84
C THR A 40 5.52 -11.33 14.86
N GLY A 41 6.42 -10.48 15.35
CA GLY A 41 7.34 -9.72 14.48
C GLY A 41 8.28 -10.59 13.63
N LYS A 42 8.64 -11.79 14.10
CA LYS A 42 9.42 -12.75 13.29
C LYS A 42 8.60 -13.28 12.11
N ARG A 43 7.34 -13.67 12.34
CA ARG A 43 6.43 -14.13 11.28
C ARG A 43 6.09 -13.00 10.31
N ALA A 44 5.88 -11.77 10.81
CA ALA A 44 5.61 -10.60 9.98
C ALA A 44 6.77 -10.29 9.02
N ARG A 45 8.02 -10.32 9.49
CA ARG A 45 9.21 -10.15 8.63
C ARG A 45 9.30 -11.24 7.55
N GLY A 46 9.03 -12.50 7.92
CA GLY A 46 8.96 -13.60 6.97
C GLY A 46 7.87 -13.40 5.91
N LEU A 47 6.66 -12.98 6.33
CA LEU A 47 5.56 -12.68 5.42
C LEU A 47 5.94 -11.56 4.44
N ILE A 48 6.52 -10.46 4.93
CA ILE A 48 6.99 -9.36 4.07
C ILE A 48 7.99 -9.87 3.02
N ALA A 49 8.98 -10.68 3.42
CA ALA A 49 9.95 -11.24 2.49
C ALA A 49 9.28 -12.11 1.40
N VAL A 50 8.33 -12.97 1.79
CA VAL A 50 7.57 -13.79 0.84
C VAL A 50 6.76 -12.93 -0.13
N LEU A 51 6.08 -11.89 0.36
CA LEU A 51 5.29 -10.99 -0.49
C LEU A 51 6.17 -10.26 -1.52
N TRP A 52 7.39 -9.84 -1.13
CA TRP A 52 8.35 -9.26 -2.06
C TRP A 52 8.81 -10.25 -3.12
N VAL A 53 9.17 -11.47 -2.73
CA VAL A 53 9.58 -12.53 -3.68
C VAL A 53 8.46 -12.82 -4.68
N LEU A 54 7.21 -12.95 -4.21
CA LEU A 54 6.05 -13.13 -5.08
C LEU A 54 5.85 -11.93 -6.02
N SER A 55 6.08 -10.71 -5.54
CA SER A 55 5.97 -9.49 -6.36
C SER A 55 7.00 -9.45 -7.48
N PHE A 56 8.24 -9.85 -7.19
CA PHE A 56 9.28 -9.97 -8.21
C PHE A 56 8.96 -11.06 -9.22
N GLY A 57 8.52 -12.24 -8.76
CA GLY A 57 8.12 -13.33 -9.64
C GLY A 57 7.01 -12.91 -10.61
N ILE A 58 5.96 -12.26 -10.10
CA ILE A 58 4.85 -11.77 -10.91
C ILE A 58 5.31 -10.65 -11.85
N GLY A 59 5.94 -9.59 -11.35
CA GLY A 59 6.28 -8.40 -12.14
C GLY A 59 7.38 -8.62 -13.18
N LEU A 60 8.29 -9.58 -12.98
CA LEU A 60 9.35 -9.93 -13.93
C LEU A 60 8.92 -11.00 -14.95
N THR A 61 7.70 -11.53 -14.89
CA THR A 61 7.19 -12.53 -15.85
C THR A 61 7.40 -12.14 -17.32
N PRO A 62 7.20 -10.86 -17.76
CA PRO A 62 7.48 -10.48 -19.14
C PRO A 62 8.96 -10.60 -19.54
N LEU A 63 9.90 -10.47 -18.60
CA LEU A 63 11.33 -10.66 -18.83
C LEU A 63 11.69 -12.14 -19.00
N MET A 64 10.89 -13.07 -18.46
CA MET A 64 11.10 -14.51 -18.57
C MET A 64 10.64 -15.10 -19.91
N GLY A 65 10.14 -14.27 -20.83
CA GLY A 65 9.80 -14.69 -22.19
C GLY A 65 8.39 -14.33 -22.66
N TRP A 66 7.53 -13.81 -21.78
CA TRP A 66 6.15 -13.42 -22.16
C TRP A 66 6.06 -11.97 -22.70
N ASN A 67 6.99 -11.59 -23.57
CA ASN A 67 7.09 -10.27 -24.17
C ASN A 67 6.94 -10.33 -25.70
N LYS A 68 6.66 -9.18 -26.33
CA LYS A 68 6.50 -9.05 -27.79
C LYS A 68 7.80 -8.68 -28.53
N ALA A 69 8.96 -8.78 -27.89
CA ALA A 69 10.21 -8.25 -28.43
C ALA A 69 10.66 -8.91 -29.76
N MET A 70 10.17 -10.12 -30.07
CA MET A 70 10.53 -10.86 -31.29
C MET A 70 9.59 -10.59 -32.48
N SER A 71 8.36 -10.10 -32.25
CA SER A 71 7.33 -9.99 -33.30
C SER A 71 7.29 -8.64 -34.04
N GLY A 72 8.10 -7.66 -33.62
CA GLY A 72 8.06 -6.29 -34.15
C GLY A 72 8.94 -6.03 -35.39
N CYS A 73 9.78 -6.97 -35.78
CA CYS A 73 10.59 -6.84 -37.00
C CYS A 73 9.97 -7.76 -38.07
N PRO A 74 9.32 -7.23 -39.12
CA PRO A 74 8.94 -8.07 -40.23
C PRO A 74 10.22 -8.65 -40.83
N ASN A 75 10.23 -9.95 -41.09
CA ASN A 75 11.27 -10.55 -41.92
C ASN A 75 11.30 -9.75 -43.23
N SER A 76 12.42 -9.09 -43.50
CA SER A 76 12.76 -8.62 -44.84
C SER A 76 12.95 -9.86 -45.72
N THR A 77 11.85 -10.50 -46.10
CA THR A 77 11.83 -11.55 -47.10
C THR A 77 10.98 -11.06 -48.25
N ASN A 78 11.73 -10.53 -49.22
CA ASN A 78 11.45 -10.47 -50.66
C ASN A 78 10.62 -9.28 -51.13
N GLU A 79 11.28 -8.21 -51.59
CA GLU A 79 11.22 -7.82 -53.00
C GLU A 79 12.58 -7.27 -53.47
N THR A 80 12.95 -7.69 -54.67
CA THR A 80 14.18 -7.43 -55.42
C THR A 80 14.37 -5.94 -55.73
N GLY A 81 15.41 -5.32 -55.15
CA GLY A 81 15.88 -3.99 -55.50
C GLY A 81 17.39 -3.91 -55.29
N ALA A 82 18.11 -3.49 -56.32
CA ALA A 82 19.56 -3.59 -56.46
C ALA A 82 20.36 -2.99 -55.30
N ALA A 83 21.49 -3.64 -55.03
CA ALA A 83 22.47 -3.26 -54.03
C ALA A 83 23.10 -1.89 -54.30
N THR A 84 22.99 -0.98 -53.33
CA THR A 84 24.03 0.00 -52.98
C THR A 84 23.83 0.48 -51.53
N GLY A 85 24.85 0.29 -50.68
CA GLY A 85 24.95 0.93 -49.36
C GLY A 85 24.51 0.06 -48.17
N LYS A 86 25.47 -0.60 -47.53
CA LYS A 86 25.28 -1.24 -46.22
C LYS A 86 25.13 -0.18 -45.14
N GLU A 87 23.91 0.02 -44.63
CA GLU A 87 23.68 0.54 -43.28
C GLU A 87 22.94 -0.52 -42.47
N HIS A 88 23.49 -0.85 -41.29
CA HIS A 88 22.84 -1.72 -40.31
C HIS A 88 21.52 -1.06 -39.87
N HIS A 89 20.40 -1.42 -40.49
CA HIS A 89 19.08 -1.16 -39.92
C HIS A 89 18.88 -2.06 -38.70
N GLY A 90 19.45 -1.66 -37.56
CA GLY A 90 19.01 -2.13 -36.26
C GLY A 90 17.53 -1.77 -36.12
N CYS A 91 16.68 -2.77 -35.96
CA CYS A 91 15.26 -2.60 -35.69
C CYS A 91 15.11 -1.87 -34.34
N PHE A 92 14.96 -0.54 -34.38
CA PHE A 92 14.74 0.27 -33.18
C PHE A 92 13.29 0.08 -32.73
N ILE A 93 13.08 -0.79 -31.74
CA ILE A 93 11.77 -0.92 -31.09
C ILE A 93 11.57 0.31 -30.21
N SER A 94 10.59 1.16 -30.55
CA SER A 94 10.15 2.24 -29.67
C SER A 94 9.73 1.67 -28.32
N CYS A 95 10.33 2.18 -27.24
CA CYS A 95 10.12 1.74 -25.84
C CYS A 95 8.73 2.12 -25.29
N LEU A 96 7.66 1.80 -26.03
CA LEU A 96 6.28 1.96 -25.60
C LEU A 96 5.84 0.73 -24.79
N PHE A 97 5.11 0.95 -23.71
CA PHE A 97 4.64 -0.11 -22.81
C PHE A 97 3.88 -1.22 -23.55
N GLU A 98 3.05 -0.85 -24.53
CA GLU A 98 2.20 -1.78 -25.32
C GLU A 98 2.99 -2.64 -26.32
N ASN A 99 4.18 -2.17 -26.71
CA ASN A 99 5.07 -2.87 -27.65
C ASN A 99 5.97 -3.89 -26.95
N VAL A 100 6.19 -3.74 -25.65
CA VAL A 100 7.10 -4.61 -24.88
C VAL A 100 6.38 -5.54 -23.92
N VAL A 101 5.16 -5.21 -23.49
CA VAL A 101 4.33 -6.05 -22.61
C VAL A 101 3.05 -6.48 -23.33
N THR A 102 2.76 -7.77 -23.31
CA THR A 102 1.57 -8.33 -23.97
C THR A 102 0.29 -7.93 -23.21
N MET A 103 -0.73 -7.44 -23.92
CA MET A 103 -2.01 -7.07 -23.31
C MET A 103 -2.74 -8.24 -22.66
N SER A 104 -2.60 -9.46 -23.20
CA SER A 104 -3.13 -10.68 -22.58
C SER A 104 -2.53 -10.94 -21.19
N TYR A 105 -1.22 -10.73 -21.02
CA TYR A 105 -0.56 -10.81 -19.71
C TYR A 105 -1.10 -9.73 -18.75
N MET A 106 -1.22 -8.48 -19.23
CA MET A 106 -1.69 -7.36 -18.42
C MET A 106 -3.15 -7.53 -17.96
N VAL A 107 -4.01 -8.12 -18.78
CA VAL A 107 -5.44 -8.29 -18.47
C VAL A 107 -5.70 -9.59 -17.72
N TYR A 108 -5.29 -10.74 -18.25
CA TYR A 108 -5.66 -12.02 -17.67
C TYR A 108 -4.88 -12.33 -16.39
N PHE A 109 -3.55 -12.25 -16.46
CA PHE A 109 -2.72 -12.64 -15.34
C PHE A 109 -2.59 -11.50 -14.32
N ASN A 110 -2.21 -10.31 -14.78
CA ASN A 110 -1.96 -9.19 -13.87
C ASN A 110 -3.27 -8.61 -13.32
N PHE A 111 -4.21 -8.18 -14.17
CA PHE A 111 -5.44 -7.57 -13.69
C PHE A 111 -6.38 -8.56 -13.00
N PHE A 112 -6.89 -9.58 -13.71
CA PHE A 112 -7.86 -10.51 -13.09
C PHE A 112 -7.23 -11.35 -11.98
N GLY A 113 -6.06 -11.92 -12.22
CA GLY A 113 -5.38 -12.80 -11.26
C GLY A 113 -4.75 -12.06 -10.08
N CYS A 114 -4.00 -10.98 -10.32
CA CYS A 114 -3.13 -10.39 -9.30
C CYS A 114 -3.63 -9.07 -8.69
N VAL A 115 -4.62 -8.40 -9.32
CA VAL A 115 -5.17 -7.13 -8.84
C VAL A 115 -6.61 -7.30 -8.37
N LEU A 116 -7.50 -7.80 -9.24
CA LEU A 116 -8.92 -7.92 -8.95
C LEU A 116 -9.19 -8.94 -7.84
N LEU A 117 -8.55 -10.11 -7.90
CA LEU A 117 -8.72 -11.15 -6.88
C LEU A 117 -8.34 -10.64 -5.47
N PRO A 118 -7.14 -10.05 -5.23
CA PRO A 118 -6.85 -9.43 -3.93
C PRO A 118 -7.80 -8.30 -3.55
N LEU A 119 -8.24 -7.46 -4.49
CA LEU A 119 -9.21 -6.39 -4.21
C LEU A 119 -10.55 -6.94 -3.71
N VAL A 120 -11.06 -8.00 -4.35
CA VAL A 120 -12.30 -8.67 -3.92
C VAL A 120 -12.14 -9.30 -2.54
N ILE A 121 -11.00 -9.95 -2.27
CA ILE A 121 -10.69 -10.51 -0.95
C ILE A 121 -10.66 -9.40 0.12
N MET A 122 -9.95 -8.29 -0.15
CA MET A 122 -9.88 -7.16 0.76
C MET A 122 -11.27 -6.56 1.02
N LEU A 123 -12.09 -6.37 -0.02
CA LEU A 123 -13.45 -5.89 0.11
C LEU A 123 -14.28 -6.81 1.01
N GLY A 124 -14.23 -8.13 0.76
CA GLY A 124 -14.90 -9.12 1.59
C GLY A 124 -14.47 -9.06 3.06
N ILE A 125 -13.17 -8.90 3.31
CA ILE A 125 -12.61 -8.72 4.66
C ILE A 125 -13.18 -7.46 5.31
N TYR A 126 -13.16 -6.30 4.64
CA TYR A 126 -13.68 -5.05 5.23
C TYR A 126 -15.18 -5.08 5.47
N VAL A 127 -15.96 -5.69 4.57
CA VAL A 127 -17.41 -5.90 4.78
C VAL A 127 -17.63 -6.78 6.00
N LYS A 128 -16.86 -7.86 6.17
CA LYS A 128 -16.94 -8.71 7.38
C LYS A 128 -16.54 -7.95 8.64
N ILE A 129 -15.49 -7.14 8.60
CA ILE A 129 -15.09 -6.28 9.72
C ILE A 129 -16.23 -5.33 10.10
N PHE A 130 -16.82 -4.65 9.12
CA PHE A 130 -17.93 -3.71 9.35
C PHE A 130 -19.15 -4.41 9.95
N MET A 131 -19.53 -5.59 9.44
CA MET A 131 -20.64 -6.35 10.01
C MET A 131 -20.38 -6.79 11.46
N VAL A 132 -19.17 -7.26 11.77
CA VAL A 132 -18.77 -7.65 13.14
C VAL A 132 -18.82 -6.43 14.08
N ALA A 133 -18.29 -5.30 13.61
CA ALA A 133 -18.33 -4.04 14.35
C ALA A 133 -19.76 -3.58 14.67
N CYS A 134 -20.66 -3.59 13.69
CA CYS A 134 -22.06 -3.24 13.88
C CYS A 134 -22.75 -4.19 14.88
N LYS A 135 -22.49 -5.50 14.77
CA LYS A 135 -23.04 -6.49 15.71
C LYS A 135 -22.55 -6.27 17.14
N GLN A 136 -21.26 -6.01 17.33
CA GLN A 136 -20.69 -5.76 18.66
C GLN A 136 -21.15 -4.43 19.24
N LEU A 137 -21.34 -3.38 18.43
CA LEU A 137 -21.92 -2.11 18.89
C LEU A 137 -23.33 -2.29 19.44
N HIS A 138 -24.16 -3.09 18.76
CA HIS A 138 -25.51 -3.40 19.23
C HIS A 138 -25.50 -4.19 20.56
N GLN A 139 -24.55 -5.13 20.74
CA GLN A 139 -24.43 -5.88 22.00
C GLN A 139 -23.86 -5.03 23.16
N ILE A 140 -22.94 -4.11 22.88
CA ILE A 140 -22.33 -3.24 23.91
C ILE A 140 -23.34 -2.21 24.45
N GLU A 141 -24.28 -1.75 23.62
CA GLU A 141 -25.40 -0.90 24.07
C GLU A 141 -26.26 -1.60 25.14
N LEU A 142 -26.35 -2.93 25.09
CA LEU A 142 -27.07 -3.75 26.08
C LEU A 142 -26.24 -4.07 27.33
N MET A 143 -24.90 -4.02 27.27
CA MET A 143 -24.00 -4.49 28.35
C MET A 143 -23.17 -3.40 29.05
N GLY A 144 -23.26 -2.13 28.63
CA GLY A 144 -22.77 -0.98 29.41
C GLY A 144 -21.24 -0.87 29.61
N ASN A 145 -20.39 -1.66 28.93
CA ASN A 145 -18.93 -1.60 29.12
C ASN A 145 -18.11 -1.53 27.81
N SER A 146 -17.02 -0.76 27.86
CA SER A 146 -15.94 -0.55 26.84
C SER A 146 -16.34 -0.26 25.38
N ARG A 147 -17.24 0.72 25.17
CA ARG A 147 -17.51 1.31 23.84
C ARG A 147 -16.25 1.90 23.16
N THR A 148 -15.29 2.35 23.96
CA THR A 148 -14.15 3.17 23.50
C THR A 148 -13.04 2.40 22.81
N THR A 149 -12.74 1.16 23.21
CA THR A 149 -11.70 0.32 22.57
C THR A 149 -12.19 -0.18 21.21
N LEU A 150 -13.42 -0.69 21.14
CA LEU A 150 -14.03 -1.13 19.88
C LEU A 150 -14.16 0.03 18.88
N GLN A 151 -14.62 1.20 19.31
CA GLN A 151 -14.74 2.36 18.42
C GLN A 151 -13.39 2.78 17.82
N LYS A 152 -12.29 2.67 18.57
CA LYS A 152 -10.93 2.92 18.06
C LYS A 152 -10.54 1.91 16.98
N GLU A 153 -10.78 0.62 17.20
CA GLU A 153 -10.50 -0.44 16.22
C GLU A 153 -11.33 -0.27 14.93
N VAL A 154 -12.62 0.07 15.05
CA VAL A 154 -13.50 0.34 13.90
C VAL A 154 -13.06 1.58 13.14
N HIS A 155 -12.65 2.64 13.85
CA HIS A 155 -12.14 3.85 13.21
C HIS A 155 -10.84 3.57 12.43
N ALA A 156 -9.95 2.75 13.00
CA ALA A 156 -8.73 2.31 12.33
C ALA A 156 -9.06 1.49 11.06
N ALA A 157 -9.99 0.52 11.15
CA ALA A 157 -10.44 -0.26 10.00
C ALA A 157 -11.07 0.62 8.91
N LYS A 158 -11.89 1.63 9.27
CA LYS A 158 -12.45 2.60 8.33
C LYS A 158 -11.35 3.37 7.58
N SER A 159 -10.26 3.73 8.25
CA SER A 159 -9.11 4.39 7.61
C SER A 159 -8.48 3.49 6.54
N LEU A 160 -8.33 2.21 6.84
CA LEU A 160 -7.70 1.25 5.94
C LEU A 160 -8.60 0.89 4.75
N ALA A 161 -9.92 0.83 4.96
CA ALA A 161 -10.88 0.71 3.86
C ALA A 161 -10.81 1.90 2.89
N ILE A 162 -10.61 3.12 3.40
CA ILE A 162 -10.38 4.31 2.56
C ILE A 162 -9.09 4.17 1.75
N ILE A 163 -8.00 3.67 2.35
CA ILE A 163 -6.73 3.43 1.63
C ILE A 163 -6.95 2.46 0.47
N VAL A 164 -7.64 1.34 0.71
CA VAL A 164 -7.92 0.34 -0.33
C VAL A 164 -8.85 0.89 -1.42
N GLY A 165 -9.85 1.69 -1.04
CA GLY A 165 -10.72 2.38 -2.02
C GLY A 165 -9.95 3.36 -2.89
N LEU A 166 -9.02 4.13 -2.32
CA LEU A 166 -8.16 5.05 -3.06
C LEU A 166 -7.17 4.31 -3.96
N PHE A 167 -6.61 3.19 -3.51
CA PHE A 167 -5.80 2.32 -4.35
C PHE A 167 -6.60 1.84 -5.57
N ALA A 168 -7.81 1.32 -5.36
CA ALA A 168 -8.68 0.88 -6.45
C ALA A 168 -9.01 2.03 -7.40
N PHE A 169 -9.36 3.21 -6.87
CA PHE A 169 -9.64 4.39 -7.67
C PHE A 169 -8.45 4.82 -8.54
N CYS A 170 -7.23 4.74 -8.01
CA CYS A 170 -6.03 5.12 -8.75
C CYS A 170 -5.64 4.10 -9.84
N TRP A 171 -5.89 2.81 -9.61
CA TRP A 171 -5.39 1.74 -10.48
C TRP A 171 -6.43 1.18 -11.46
N LEU A 172 -7.71 1.12 -11.08
CA LEU A 172 -8.77 0.56 -11.94
C LEU A 172 -8.88 1.26 -13.30
N PRO A 173 -8.78 2.60 -13.42
CA PRO A 173 -8.89 3.26 -14.73
C PRO A 173 -7.86 2.75 -15.74
N LEU A 174 -6.62 2.53 -15.31
CA LEU A 174 -5.55 1.99 -16.15
C LEU A 174 -5.85 0.53 -16.57
N HIS A 175 -6.30 -0.30 -15.64
CA HIS A 175 -6.64 -1.69 -15.96
C HIS A 175 -7.88 -1.82 -16.85
N ILE A 176 -8.88 -0.96 -16.67
CA ILE A 176 -10.07 -0.90 -17.52
C ILE A 176 -9.65 -0.50 -18.94
N LEU A 177 -8.79 0.52 -19.09
CA LEU A 177 -8.26 0.90 -20.40
C LEU A 177 -7.48 -0.24 -21.07
N ASN A 178 -6.70 -1.01 -20.32
CA ASN A 178 -6.01 -2.19 -20.83
C ASN A 178 -7.00 -3.28 -21.28
N CYS A 179 -8.12 -3.46 -20.57
CA CYS A 179 -9.19 -4.38 -20.99
C CYS A 179 -9.85 -3.91 -22.29
N ILE A 180 -10.22 -2.63 -22.37
CA ILE A 180 -10.83 -2.07 -23.59
C ILE A 180 -9.86 -2.19 -24.77
N THR A 181 -8.58 -1.90 -24.56
CA THR A 181 -7.54 -2.05 -25.60
C THR A 181 -7.40 -3.51 -26.08
N LEU A 182 -7.60 -4.50 -25.20
CA LEU A 182 -7.54 -5.92 -25.58
C LEU A 182 -8.82 -6.41 -26.28
N PHE A 183 -10.00 -5.99 -25.82
CA PHE A 183 -11.28 -6.51 -26.30
C PHE A 183 -11.88 -5.71 -27.46
N HIS A 184 -11.47 -4.45 -27.65
CA HIS A 184 -11.94 -3.55 -28.72
C HIS A 184 -10.77 -2.98 -29.52
N GLU A 185 -10.37 -3.67 -30.59
CA GLU A 185 -9.26 -3.24 -31.46
C GLU A 185 -9.50 -1.88 -32.14
N ASP A 186 -10.75 -1.55 -32.48
CA ASP A 186 -11.12 -0.26 -33.07
C ASP A 186 -10.85 0.91 -32.13
N PHE A 187 -11.11 0.72 -30.84
CA PHE A 187 -10.78 1.71 -29.82
C PHE A 187 -9.26 1.80 -29.61
N SER A 188 -8.54 0.67 -29.70
CA SER A 188 -7.08 0.68 -29.59
C SER A 188 -6.41 1.54 -30.66
N ARG A 189 -6.99 1.63 -31.87
CA ARG A 189 -6.45 2.45 -32.97
C ARG A 189 -6.83 3.93 -32.89
N SER A 190 -7.95 4.25 -32.25
CA SER A 190 -8.53 5.60 -32.20
C SER A 190 -8.37 6.30 -30.84
N LYS A 191 -7.82 5.61 -29.82
CA LYS A 191 -7.67 6.18 -28.48
C LYS A 191 -6.71 7.39 -28.49
N PRO A 192 -7.12 8.51 -27.89
CA PRO A 192 -6.21 9.64 -27.71
C PRO A 192 -5.13 9.31 -26.67
N GLU A 193 -3.88 9.70 -26.93
CA GLU A 193 -2.77 9.45 -26.00
C GLU A 193 -2.97 10.10 -24.61
N TRP A 194 -3.64 11.25 -24.55
CA TRP A 194 -3.91 11.96 -23.30
C TRP A 194 -4.72 11.12 -22.30
N VAL A 195 -5.61 10.24 -22.76
CA VAL A 195 -6.40 9.37 -21.88
C VAL A 195 -5.49 8.39 -21.15
N MET A 196 -4.51 7.82 -21.86
CA MET A 196 -3.52 6.91 -21.27
C MET A 196 -2.61 7.64 -20.30
N TYR A 197 -2.10 8.82 -20.67
CA TYR A 197 -1.27 9.63 -19.77
C TYR A 197 -2.01 10.01 -18.48
N MET A 198 -3.29 10.39 -18.56
CA MET A 198 -4.09 10.68 -17.38
C MET A 198 -4.26 9.46 -16.47
N ALA A 199 -4.50 8.28 -17.03
CA ALA A 199 -4.59 7.04 -16.25
C ALA A 199 -3.26 6.64 -15.61
N ILE A 200 -2.13 6.83 -16.32
CA ILE A 200 -0.79 6.59 -15.80
C ILE A 200 -0.49 7.54 -14.64
N ILE A 201 -0.70 8.85 -14.83
CA ILE A 201 -0.49 9.86 -13.78
C ILE A 201 -1.33 9.53 -12.55
N LEU A 202 -2.59 9.16 -12.74
CA LEU A 202 -3.50 8.78 -11.66
C LEU A 202 -3.00 7.53 -10.90
N SER A 203 -2.47 6.52 -11.60
CA SER A 203 -1.88 5.34 -10.96
C SER A 203 -0.64 5.69 -10.12
N HIS A 204 0.17 6.65 -10.57
CA HIS A 204 1.38 7.08 -9.87
C HIS A 204 1.07 7.97 -8.65
N ALA A 205 -0.03 8.73 -8.70
CA ALA A 205 -0.51 9.53 -7.58
C ALA A 205 -0.78 8.68 -6.31
N ASN A 206 -1.12 7.39 -6.48
CA ASN A 206 -1.33 6.45 -5.37
C ASN A 206 -0.15 6.43 -4.37
N SER A 207 1.10 6.51 -4.86
CA SER A 207 2.29 6.49 -4.01
C SER A 207 2.41 7.76 -3.14
N VAL A 208 1.96 8.90 -3.65
CA VAL A 208 1.98 10.20 -2.94
C VAL A 208 0.88 10.27 -1.88
N ILE A 209 -0.26 9.66 -2.18
CA ILE A 209 -1.45 9.67 -1.31
C ILE A 209 -1.18 8.92 0.02
N ASN A 210 -0.35 7.87 0.00
CA ASN A 210 -0.09 7.03 1.17
C ASN A 210 0.39 7.82 2.42
N PRO A 211 1.50 8.60 2.39
CA PRO A 211 1.90 9.46 3.52
C PRO A 211 0.82 10.45 3.98
N ILE A 212 0.08 11.04 3.04
CA ILE A 212 -0.98 12.03 3.33
C ILE A 212 -2.09 11.36 4.14
N ILE A 213 -2.52 10.15 3.74
CA ILE A 213 -3.54 9.42 4.47
C ILE A 213 -3.06 9.10 5.89
N TYR A 214 -1.83 8.60 6.06
CA TYR A 214 -1.30 8.29 7.39
C TYR A 214 -1.24 9.54 8.29
N ALA A 215 -0.82 10.69 7.73
CA ALA A 215 -0.77 11.96 8.46
C ALA A 215 -2.15 12.49 8.88
N TYR A 216 -3.20 12.25 8.09
CA TYR A 216 -4.57 12.67 8.45
C TYR A 216 -5.32 11.66 9.33
N ARG A 217 -5.08 10.36 9.16
CA ARG A 217 -5.87 9.28 9.79
C ARG A 217 -5.25 8.71 11.06
N ILE A 218 -3.92 8.74 11.21
CA ILE A 218 -3.23 8.19 12.38
C ILE A 218 -2.71 9.34 13.24
N ARG A 219 -3.31 9.51 14.43
CA ARG A 219 -3.02 10.62 15.35
C ARG A 219 -1.55 10.64 15.80
N ASP A 220 -0.98 9.47 16.06
CA ASP A 220 0.42 9.31 16.48
C ASP A 220 1.41 9.63 15.35
N PHE A 221 1.04 9.28 14.11
CA PHE A 221 1.83 9.60 12.93
C PHE A 221 1.81 11.11 12.67
N ARG A 222 0.64 11.76 12.81
CA ARG A 222 0.50 13.22 12.70
C ARG A 222 1.36 13.96 13.72
N TYR A 223 1.37 13.50 14.97
CA TYR A 223 2.19 14.08 16.03
C TYR A 223 3.68 13.96 15.70
N THR A 224 4.13 12.76 15.33
CA THR A 224 5.53 12.51 14.96
C THR A 224 5.94 13.29 13.70
N PHE A 225 5.07 13.38 12.70
CA PHE A 225 5.31 14.14 11.48
C PHE A 225 5.46 15.64 11.78
N ARG A 226 4.58 16.23 12.61
CA ARG A 226 4.74 17.63 13.06
C ARG A 226 6.02 17.82 13.88
N LYS A 227 6.38 16.86 14.72
CA LYS A 227 7.62 16.93 15.53
C LYS A 227 8.86 16.91 14.64
N ILE A 228 8.91 16.05 13.63
CA ILE A 228 9.99 16.01 12.64
C ILE A 228 10.02 17.31 11.82
N LEU A 229 8.87 17.76 11.34
CA LEU A 229 8.76 18.98 10.55
C LEU A 229 9.17 20.22 11.36
N SER A 230 8.78 20.32 12.63
CA SER A 230 9.22 21.37 13.55
C SER A 230 10.72 21.30 13.83
N LYS A 231 11.31 20.11 14.00
CA LYS A 231 12.77 19.98 14.15
C LYS A 231 13.54 20.40 12.90
N ILE A 232 13.05 20.04 11.71
CA ILE A 232 13.70 20.37 10.43
C ILE A 232 13.51 21.84 10.07
N LEU A 233 12.30 22.39 10.22
CA LEU A 233 11.96 23.76 9.84
C LEU A 233 12.33 24.80 10.90
N CYS A 234 12.29 24.46 12.20
CA CYS A 234 12.52 25.44 13.26
C CYS A 234 13.92 25.37 13.90
N LYS A 235 14.80 24.42 13.54
CA LYS A 235 16.15 24.25 14.15
C LYS A 235 16.14 24.52 15.67
N THR A 236 15.13 24.02 16.37
CA THR A 236 14.99 24.32 17.79
C THR A 236 15.66 23.20 18.56
N ASP A 237 16.80 23.54 19.17
CA ASP A 237 17.48 22.72 20.16
C ASP A 237 16.52 22.36 21.31
N ASP A 238 16.78 21.18 21.87
CA ASP A 238 16.07 20.37 22.86
C ASP A 238 14.94 20.93 23.77
N PHE A 239 14.16 19.93 24.27
CA PHE A 239 13.28 19.88 25.46
C PHE A 239 11.74 19.99 25.28
N PRO A 240 10.92 19.38 26.18
CA PRO A 240 11.20 18.40 27.24
C PRO A 240 10.63 16.99 26.96
N LYS A 241 11.20 15.97 27.62
CA LYS A 241 10.62 14.61 27.72
C LYS A 241 9.31 14.67 28.51
N CYS A 242 8.30 13.95 28.02
CA CYS A 242 7.04 13.78 28.73
C CYS A 242 7.28 13.00 30.04
N SER A 243 6.98 13.63 31.17
CA SER A 243 7.05 13.06 32.51
C SER A 243 6.24 11.77 32.57
N THR A 244 6.89 10.68 32.96
CA THR A 244 6.21 9.45 33.36
C THR A 244 5.98 9.57 34.86
N ASP A 245 4.75 9.88 35.25
CA ASP A 245 4.32 9.75 36.63
C ASP A 245 4.02 8.27 36.89
N ASN A 246 4.68 7.67 37.89
CA ASN A 246 4.03 6.81 38.88
C ASN A 246 5.00 6.29 39.97
N ASN A 247 4.66 6.70 41.19
CA ASN A 247 4.66 5.96 42.47
C ASN A 247 5.94 5.72 43.28
N GLN A 248 5.99 6.48 44.38
CA GLN A 248 6.10 6.05 45.79
C GLN A 248 7.21 5.07 46.18
N HIS A 249 8.15 5.57 47.00
CA HIS A 249 8.66 4.78 48.12
C HIS A 249 8.94 5.68 49.33
N LEU A 250 8.39 5.26 50.47
CA LEU A 250 8.53 5.87 51.78
C LEU A 250 9.99 5.89 52.24
N THR A 251 10.40 7.00 52.87
CA THR A 251 11.41 6.97 53.95
C THR A 251 10.98 7.90 55.07
N VAL A 252 10.52 7.27 56.15
CA VAL A 252 10.38 7.82 57.49
C VAL A 252 11.74 7.75 58.18
N SER A 253 12.27 8.90 58.62
CA SER A 253 13.29 9.07 59.68
C SER A 253 13.55 10.58 59.80
N ASN A 254 13.67 11.25 60.95
CA ASN A 254 13.76 10.81 62.33
C ASN A 254 13.45 12.01 63.24
N ILE A 255 13.08 11.69 64.48
CA ILE A 255 12.66 12.58 65.56
C ILE A 255 13.82 13.46 66.06
N LYS A 256 13.56 14.74 66.32
CA LYS A 256 14.25 15.51 67.37
C LYS A 256 13.29 16.47 68.06
N SER A 257 13.13 16.26 69.37
CA SER A 257 12.24 16.92 70.32
C SER A 257 12.83 18.25 70.85
N PRO A 258 12.11 19.02 71.70
CA PRO A 258 12.16 20.49 71.75
C PRO A 258 13.01 21.07 72.90
N THR A 259 13.45 22.31 72.72
CA THR A 259 13.90 23.25 73.76
C THR A 259 13.71 24.66 73.18
N ALA A 260 12.67 25.39 73.56
CA ALA A 260 12.55 26.25 74.75
C ALA A 260 13.14 27.67 74.56
N SER A 261 12.30 28.66 74.91
CA SER A 261 12.60 30.05 75.31
C SER A 261 12.96 31.08 74.23
N VAL A 262 11.95 31.87 73.85
CA VAL A 262 12.13 33.28 73.46
C VAL A 262 11.69 34.12 74.66
N THR A 263 12.60 34.90 75.21
CA THR A 263 12.35 35.99 76.16
C THR A 263 12.88 37.25 75.51
N ILE A 264 11.94 38.17 75.24
CA ILE A 264 12.05 39.61 74.87
C ILE A 264 12.93 39.93 73.66
#